data_AF-G6YEC3-F1
#
_entry.id   AF-G6YEC3-F1
#
_cell.length_a   1.000
_cell.length_b   1.000
_cell.length_c   1.000
_cell.angle_alpha   90.00
_cell.angle_beta   90.00
_cell.angle_gamma   90.00
#
_symmetry.space_group_name_H-M   'P 1'
#
loop_
_entity.id
_entity.type
_entity.pdbx_description
1 polymer ?
#
loop_
_entity_poly.entity_id
_entity_poly.type
_entity_poly.pdbx_seq_one_letter_code
_entity_poly.pdbx_strand_id
1 'polypeptide(L)'
;KAGDVRFFLMNGLPLMRDGSYAAFRRVPAKGDVRSNIHAAGTARKVRVTDTMLRIAEMVRPKLVGDGMFLVGLDIVGDKLLEINVFTPGGLARLADMYKTDFATRVIVALEEKATLRRAYGKTVPNSRLATL
;
A
#
# COMPACT_ATOMS: atom_id res chain seq x y z
N LYS A 1 -0.22 -22.09 8.13
CA LYS A 1 -0.98 -20.86 7.77
C LYS A 1 -0.26 -20.18 6.62
N ALA A 2 -0.96 -19.65 5.62
CA ALA A 2 -0.37 -19.25 4.34
C ALA A 2 0.37 -17.90 4.34
N GLY A 3 0.53 -17.24 5.50
CA GLY A 3 1.05 -15.88 5.59
C GLY A 3 -0.01 -14.82 5.29
N ASP A 4 0.31 -13.56 5.58
CA ASP A 4 -0.51 -12.40 5.24
C ASP A 4 -0.01 -11.71 3.98
N VAL A 5 -0.88 -10.92 3.35
CA VAL A 5 -0.59 -10.16 2.14
C VAL A 5 -0.54 -8.67 2.49
N ARG A 6 0.61 -8.05 2.25
CA ARG A 6 0.77 -6.60 2.26
C ARG A 6 0.34 -6.06 0.90
N PHE A 7 -0.73 -5.27 0.87
CA PHE A 7 -1.31 -4.67 -0.34
C PHE A 7 -1.31 -3.15 -0.23
N PHE A 8 -0.67 -2.46 -1.18
CA PHE A 8 -0.47 -1.02 -1.10
C PHE A 8 -1.58 -0.24 -1.80
N LEU A 9 -2.05 0.80 -1.14
CA LEU A 9 -2.96 1.81 -1.68
C LEU A 9 -2.24 3.16 -1.70
N MET A 10 -2.49 3.95 -2.73
CA MET A 10 -2.05 5.33 -2.87
C MET A 10 -3.22 6.20 -3.30
N ASN A 11 -3.43 7.35 -2.63
CA ASN A 11 -4.61 8.20 -2.80
C ASN A 11 -5.94 7.41 -2.64
N GLY A 12 -5.94 6.41 -1.75
CA GLY A 12 -7.08 5.52 -1.53
C GLY A 12 -7.34 4.47 -2.62
N LEU A 13 -6.53 4.43 -3.68
CA LEU A 13 -6.64 3.45 -4.77
C LEU A 13 -5.51 2.42 -4.70
N PRO A 14 -5.71 1.17 -5.15
CA PRO A 14 -4.61 0.22 -5.30
C PRO A 14 -3.42 0.81 -6.07
N LEU A 15 -2.22 0.75 -5.47
CA LEU A 15 -1.00 1.21 -6.13
C LEU A 15 -0.64 0.24 -7.26
N MET A 16 -0.66 0.74 -8.49
CA MET A 16 -0.37 -0.02 -9.70
C MET A 16 0.67 0.68 -10.58
N ARG A 17 1.45 -0.13 -11.29
CA ARG A 17 2.31 0.32 -12.39
C ARG A 17 2.61 -0.86 -13.31
N ASP A 18 2.70 -0.62 -14.61
CA ASP A 18 3.05 -1.62 -15.63
C ASP A 18 2.22 -2.93 -15.53
N GLY A 19 0.91 -2.80 -15.27
CA GLY A 19 0.00 -3.94 -15.12
C GLY A 19 0.14 -4.74 -13.81
N SER A 20 1.06 -4.34 -12.91
CA SER A 20 1.29 -4.99 -11.63
C SER A 20 0.72 -4.18 -10.47
N TYR A 21 0.10 -4.88 -9.52
CA TYR A 21 -0.25 -4.30 -8.23
C TYR A 21 0.95 -4.37 -7.28
N ALA A 22 1.17 -3.31 -6.51
CA ALA A 22 2.09 -3.32 -5.39
C ALA A 22 1.52 -4.19 -4.26
N ALA A 23 1.81 -5.48 -4.29
CA ALA A 23 1.42 -6.42 -3.24
C ALA A 23 2.42 -7.57 -3.10
N PHE A 24 2.66 -8.02 -1.88
CA PHE A 24 3.47 -9.23 -1.63
C PHE A 24 2.93 -10.02 -0.45
N ARG A 25 3.17 -11.33 -0.47
CA ARG A 25 2.85 -12.21 0.64
C ARG A 25 4.04 -12.33 1.58
N ARG A 26 3.83 -12.13 2.88
CA ARG A 26 4.79 -12.39 3.95
C ARG A 26 4.64 -13.83 4.43
N VAL A 27 5.69 -14.64 4.27
CA VAL A 27 5.70 -16.02 4.75
C VAL A 27 6.57 -16.10 6.01
N PRO A 28 6.00 -16.48 7.18
CA PRO A 28 6.78 -16.66 8.39
C PRO A 28 7.87 -17.72 8.23
N ALA A 29 8.98 -17.56 8.94
CA ALA A 29 9.97 -18.64 9.07
C ALA A 29 9.34 -19.85 9.77
N LYS A 30 9.79 -21.07 9.44
CA LYS A 30 9.31 -22.29 10.11
C LYS A 30 9.60 -22.19 11.61
N GLY A 31 8.56 -22.37 12.43
CA GLY A 31 8.69 -22.50 13.89
C GLY A 31 8.45 -21.23 14.70
N ASP A 32 8.25 -20.07 14.06
CA ASP A 32 8.11 -18.80 14.78
C ASP A 32 6.67 -18.28 14.76
N VAL A 33 5.96 -18.50 15.87
CA VAL A 33 4.59 -17.98 16.10
C VAL A 33 4.63 -16.61 16.79
N ARG A 34 5.81 -16.17 17.28
CA ARG A 34 5.94 -14.96 18.11
C ARG A 34 7.32 -14.34 17.95
N SER A 35 7.54 -13.57 16.89
CA SER A 35 8.58 -12.54 16.93
C SER A 35 8.19 -11.37 16.03
N ASN A 36 7.67 -10.35 16.70
CA ASN A 36 7.67 -9.01 16.13
C ASN A 36 9.13 -8.58 15.87
N ILE A 37 9.33 -8.04 14.67
CA ILE A 37 10.30 -7.01 14.28
C ILE A 37 11.61 -7.44 13.58
N HIS A 38 12.15 -8.65 13.69
CA HIS A 38 13.36 -9.02 12.90
C HIS A 38 13.41 -10.45 12.35
N ALA A 39 12.42 -11.31 12.61
CA ALA A 39 12.44 -12.65 12.06
C ALA A 39 12.26 -12.65 10.54
N ALA A 40 13.14 -13.38 9.87
CA ALA A 40 13.30 -13.50 8.43
C ALA A 40 12.06 -14.06 7.72
N GLY A 41 10.98 -13.29 7.67
CA GLY A 41 9.84 -13.53 6.82
C GLY A 41 10.25 -13.34 5.36
N THR A 42 10.04 -14.36 4.52
CA THR A 42 10.31 -14.24 3.09
C THR A 42 9.14 -13.55 2.40
N ALA A 43 9.44 -12.67 1.44
CA ALA A 43 8.42 -12.06 0.60
C ALA A 43 8.27 -12.87 -0.69
N ARG A 44 7.02 -13.16 -1.07
CA ARG A 44 6.70 -13.86 -2.31
C ARG A 44 5.70 -13.07 -3.15
N LYS A 45 5.77 -13.26 -4.48
CA LYS A 45 4.76 -12.75 -5.40
C LYS A 45 3.38 -13.22 -4.97
N VAL A 46 2.40 -12.35 -5.16
CA VAL A 46 1.01 -12.64 -4.88
C VAL A 46 0.16 -12.09 -6.02
N ARG A 47 -0.80 -12.90 -6.47
CA ARG A 47 -1.85 -12.41 -7.36
C ARG A 47 -2.88 -11.70 -6.50
N VAL A 48 -3.10 -10.41 -6.76
CA VAL A 48 -4.20 -9.65 -6.15
C VAL A 48 -5.52 -10.25 -6.62
N THR A 49 -6.43 -10.48 -5.68
CA THR A 49 -7.73 -11.11 -5.94
C THR A 49 -8.86 -10.10 -5.84
N ASP A 50 -10.02 -10.44 -6.39
CA ASP A 50 -11.23 -9.60 -6.28
C ASP A 50 -11.64 -9.37 -4.82
N THR A 51 -11.35 -10.32 -3.92
CA THR A 51 -11.56 -10.14 -2.48
C THR A 51 -10.65 -9.06 -1.92
N MET A 52 -9.37 -9.02 -2.31
CA MET A 52 -8.44 -7.97 -1.87
C MET A 52 -8.85 -6.60 -2.41
N LEU A 53 -9.29 -6.53 -3.67
CA LEU A 53 -9.82 -5.30 -4.27
C LEU A 53 -11.09 -4.83 -3.56
N ARG A 54 -12.02 -5.73 -3.22
CA ARG A 54 -13.19 -5.40 -2.41
C ARG A 54 -12.82 -4.86 -1.03
N ILE A 55 -11.82 -5.46 -0.37
CA ILE A 55 -11.30 -4.93 0.90
C ILE A 55 -10.74 -3.52 0.74
N ALA A 56 -9.97 -3.27 -0.32
CA ALA A 56 -9.44 -1.93 -0.62
C ALA A 56 -10.57 -0.89 -0.83
N GLU A 57 -11.62 -1.23 -1.59
CA GLU A 57 -12.77 -0.34 -1.78
C GLU A 57 -13.57 -0.13 -0.50
N MET A 58 -13.71 -1.14 0.38
CA MET A 58 -14.40 -0.97 1.66
C MET A 58 -13.70 0.06 2.58
N VAL A 59 -12.37 0.08 2.60
CA VAL A 59 -11.62 1.03 3.46
C VAL A 59 -11.39 2.39 2.80
N ARG A 60 -11.44 2.46 1.46
CA ARG A 60 -11.13 3.65 0.67
C ARG A 60 -11.81 4.93 1.14
N PRO A 61 -13.13 4.98 1.42
CA PRO A 61 -13.79 6.22 1.83
C PRO A 61 -13.16 6.83 3.10
N LYS A 62 -12.80 5.97 4.05
CA LYS A 62 -12.16 6.40 5.30
C LYS A 62 -10.73 6.88 5.07
N LEU A 63 -9.94 6.14 4.28
CA LEU A 63 -8.57 6.55 3.93
C LEU A 63 -8.53 7.88 3.18
N VAL A 64 -9.46 8.10 2.24
CA VAL A 64 -9.59 9.34 1.50
C VAL A 64 -10.00 10.49 2.41
N GLY A 65 -11.02 10.28 3.25
CA GLY A 65 -11.50 11.28 4.21
C GLY A 65 -10.45 11.72 5.22
N ASP A 66 -9.60 10.79 5.66
CA ASP A 66 -8.51 11.07 6.61
C ASP A 66 -7.23 11.62 5.93
N GLY A 67 -7.20 11.66 4.60
CA GLY A 67 -6.06 12.19 3.83
C GLY A 67 -4.84 11.27 3.80
N MET A 68 -5.06 9.95 3.77
CA MET A 68 -4.00 8.95 3.77
C MET A 68 -3.41 8.78 2.35
N PHE A 69 -2.22 9.33 2.15
CA PHE A 69 -1.53 9.34 0.84
C PHE A 69 -1.04 7.95 0.42
N LEU A 70 -0.37 7.21 1.30
CA LEU A 70 0.21 5.89 1.01
C LEU A 70 -0.02 4.96 2.20
N VAL A 71 -0.69 3.82 1.95
CA VAL A 71 -1.18 2.90 2.98
C VAL A 71 -0.83 1.47 2.59
N GLY A 72 -0.44 0.64 3.57
CA GLY A 72 -0.33 -0.80 3.42
C GLY A 72 -1.46 -1.53 4.15
N LEU A 73 -2.26 -2.32 3.45
CA LEU A 73 -3.24 -3.21 4.03
C LEU A 73 -2.62 -4.58 4.27
N ASP A 74 -2.78 -5.13 5.46
CA ASP A 74 -2.40 -6.51 5.75
C ASP A 74 -3.64 -7.40 5.73
N ILE A 75 -3.70 -8.32 4.76
CA ILE A 75 -4.87 -9.15 4.47
C ILE A 75 -4.53 -10.63 4.67
N VAL A 76 -5.36 -11.36 5.41
CA VAL A 76 -5.28 -12.82 5.57
C VAL A 76 -6.58 -13.46 5.12
N GLY A 77 -6.50 -14.25 4.05
CA GLY A 77 -7.68 -14.84 3.42
C GLY A 77 -8.59 -13.74 2.87
N ASP A 78 -9.75 -13.59 3.48
CA ASP A 78 -10.80 -12.63 3.17
C ASP A 78 -10.94 -11.52 4.23
N LYS A 79 -9.99 -11.42 5.17
CA LYS A 79 -10.05 -10.49 6.30
C LYS A 79 -8.92 -9.48 6.26
N LEU A 80 -9.25 -8.24 6.56
CA LEU A 80 -8.29 -7.20 6.88
C LEU A 80 -7.82 -7.38 8.32
N LEU A 81 -6.51 -7.46 8.53
CA LEU A 81 -5.91 -7.56 9.85
C LEU A 81 -5.41 -6.21 10.37
N GLU A 82 -4.72 -5.45 9.51
CA GLU A 82 -4.09 -4.19 9.91
C GLU A 82 -4.09 -3.18 8.75
N ILE A 83 -4.15 -1.89 9.10
CA ILE A 83 -3.96 -0.77 8.18
C ILE A 83 -2.70 -0.02 8.61
N ASN A 84 -1.63 -0.14 7.83
CA ASN A 84 -0.36 0.54 8.04
C ASN A 84 -0.39 1.89 7.33
N VAL A 85 -0.64 2.97 8.09
CA VAL A 85 -0.69 4.34 7.56
C VAL A 85 0.62 5.12 7.71
N PHE A 86 1.58 4.60 8.47
CA PHE A 86 2.91 5.16 8.63
C PHE A 86 3.95 4.23 8.01
N THR A 87 4.78 4.77 7.10
CA THR A 87 5.95 4.09 6.50
C THR A 87 5.69 2.64 6.08
N PRO A 88 4.78 2.37 5.13
CA PRO A 88 4.58 1.01 4.64
C PRO A 88 5.85 0.54 3.90
N GLY A 89 6.71 -0.21 4.60
CA GLY A 89 7.95 -0.73 4.03
C GLY A 89 7.69 -1.82 2.98
N GLY A 90 8.63 -1.99 2.04
CA GLY A 90 8.61 -3.10 1.08
C GLY A 90 8.59 -2.72 -0.40
N LEU A 91 8.50 -1.43 -0.76
CA LEU A 91 8.49 -0.98 -2.16
C LEU A 91 9.75 -1.40 -2.94
N ALA A 92 10.94 -1.29 -2.36
CA ALA A 92 12.18 -1.72 -3.01
C ALA A 92 12.15 -3.22 -3.36
N ARG A 93 11.65 -4.04 -2.43
CA ARG A 93 11.52 -5.49 -2.63
C ARG A 93 10.46 -5.84 -3.68
N LEU A 94 9.38 -5.07 -3.75
CA LEU A 94 8.39 -5.17 -4.83
C LEU A 94 9.01 -4.82 -6.17
N ALA A 95 9.86 -3.79 -6.24
CA ALA A 95 10.54 -3.42 -7.48
C ALA A 95 11.43 -4.55 -8.00
N ASP A 96 12.21 -5.17 -7.14
CA ASP A 96 13.04 -6.32 -7.52
C ASP A 96 12.20 -7.54 -7.94
N MET A 97 11.10 -7.78 -7.23
CA MET A 97 10.22 -8.93 -7.41
C MET A 97 9.45 -8.83 -8.72
N TYR A 98 8.79 -7.70 -8.98
CA TYR A 98 7.96 -7.49 -10.15
C TYR A 98 8.72 -6.91 -11.35
N LYS A 99 9.97 -6.47 -11.16
CA LYS A 99 10.74 -5.70 -12.16
C LYS A 99 9.99 -4.43 -12.58
N THR A 100 9.39 -3.76 -11.58
CA THR A 100 8.51 -2.60 -11.77
C THR A 100 8.83 -1.54 -10.72
N ASP A 101 9.18 -0.33 -11.14
CA ASP A 101 9.48 0.76 -10.21
C ASP A 101 8.22 1.46 -9.68
N PHE A 102 7.66 0.92 -8.60
CA PHE A 102 6.53 1.55 -7.91
C PHE A 102 6.89 2.88 -7.24
N ALA A 103 8.16 3.14 -6.92
CA ALA A 103 8.58 4.37 -6.25
C ALA A 103 8.38 5.58 -7.15
N THR A 104 8.68 5.46 -8.45
CA THR A 104 8.38 6.50 -9.44
C THR A 104 6.90 6.91 -9.40
N ARG A 105 5.96 5.97 -9.30
CA ARG A 105 4.52 6.29 -9.24
C ARG A 105 4.16 7.12 -8.00
N VAL A 106 4.81 6.83 -6.87
CA VAL A 106 4.66 7.59 -5.61
C VAL A 106 5.21 9.01 -5.75
N ILE A 107 6.39 9.16 -6.38
CA ILE A 107 6.99 10.48 -6.61
C ILE A 107 6.12 11.31 -7.55
N VAL A 108 5.64 10.75 -8.66
CA VAL A 108 4.72 11.43 -9.58
C VAL A 108 3.47 11.92 -8.86
N ALA A 109 2.87 11.09 -7.99
CA ALA A 109 1.70 11.52 -7.19
C ALA A 109 2.02 12.68 -6.25
N LEU A 110 3.23 12.71 -5.69
CA LEU A 110 3.68 13.80 -4.82
C LEU A 110 3.90 15.10 -5.63
N GLU A 111 4.43 15.00 -6.85
CA GLU A 111 4.61 16.14 -7.76
C GLU A 111 3.27 16.71 -8.25
N GLU A 112 2.29 15.86 -8.56
CA GLU A 112 0.91 16.24 -8.87
C GLU A 112 0.31 17.06 -7.71
N LYS A 113 0.45 16.55 -6.48
CA LYS A 113 0.03 17.25 -5.27
C LYS A 113 0.74 18.60 -5.08
N ALA A 114 2.05 18.65 -5.27
CA ALA A 114 2.82 19.89 -5.16
C ALA A 114 2.37 20.92 -6.20
N THR A 115 2.01 20.48 -7.40
CA THR A 115 1.48 21.31 -8.47
C THR A 115 0.10 21.87 -8.11
N LEU A 116 -0.82 21.04 -7.62
CA LEU A 116 -2.11 21.49 -7.10
C LEU A 116 -1.95 22.51 -5.97
N ARG A 117 -1.01 22.26 -5.05
CA ARG A 117 -0.71 23.19 -3.94
C ARG A 117 -0.23 24.56 -4.44
N ARG A 118 0.58 24.60 -5.51
CA ARG A 118 1.01 25.86 -6.13
C ARG A 118 -0.14 26.59 -6.82
N ALA A 119 -1.00 25.87 -7.53
CA ALA A 119 -2.12 26.45 -8.27
C ALA A 119 -3.22 27.03 -7.35
N TYR A 120 -3.57 26.32 -6.28
CA TYR A 120 -4.68 26.69 -5.39
C TYR A 120 -4.25 27.36 -4.07
N GLY A 121 -2.94 27.44 -3.81
CA GLY A 121 -2.41 28.00 -2.56
C GLY A 121 -2.88 27.25 -1.31
N LYS A 122 -3.19 28.00 -0.24
CA LYS A 122 -3.61 27.40 1.05
C LYS A 122 -5.11 27.07 1.15
N THR A 123 -5.87 27.28 0.09
CA THR A 123 -7.34 27.10 0.09
C THR A 123 -7.77 25.65 0.28
N VAL A 124 -7.01 24.70 -0.27
CA VAL A 124 -7.26 23.27 -0.10
C VAL A 124 -6.42 22.72 1.06
N PRO A 125 -7.04 22.10 2.08
CA PRO A 125 -6.30 21.44 3.17
C PRO A 125 -5.38 20.33 2.67
N ASN A 126 -4.25 20.12 3.36
CA ASN A 126 -3.29 19.08 2.98
C ASN A 126 -3.89 17.66 3.03
N SER A 127 -4.82 17.40 3.95
CA SER A 127 -5.54 16.12 4.02
C SER A 127 -6.34 15.84 2.75
N ARG A 128 -6.96 16.87 2.16
CA ARG A 128 -7.69 16.72 0.89
C ARG A 128 -6.73 16.62 -0.28
N LEU A 129 -5.68 17.44 -0.34
CA LEU A 129 -4.64 17.35 -1.37
C LEU A 129 -3.87 16.01 -1.36
N ALA A 130 -3.83 15.31 -0.23
CA ALA A 130 -3.14 14.04 -0.11
C ALA A 130 -3.84 12.89 -0.83
N THR A 131 -5.09 13.08 -1.27
CA THR A 131 -5.94 12.02 -1.84
C THR A 131 -6.68 12.49 -3.10
N LEU A 132 -6.31 13.65 -3.64
CA LEU A 132 -6.68 14.17 -4.96
C LEU A 132 -5.65 13.72 -6.00
#